data_AF-A0A8G0PDG4-F1
#
_entry.id   AF-A0A8G0PDG4-F1
#
_cell.length_a   1.000
_cell.length_b   1.000
_cell.length_c   1.000
_cell.angle_alpha   90.00
_cell.angle_beta   90.00
_cell.angle_gamma   90.00
#
_symmetry.space_group_name_H-M   'P 1'
#
loop_
_entity.id
_entity.type
_entity.pdbx_description
1 polymer ?
#
loop_
_entity_poly.entity_id
_entity_poly.type
_entity_poly.pdbx_seq_one_letter_code
_entity_poly.pdbx_strand_id
1 'polypeptide(L)'
;MATQKDNPDIIHLETPTNQDDSNSKNITSEITPVPKPNTDSPLTGRDKAAQFLKQANQANIIVTPSENARVLRKIDLHLLPIILFVYCLQSLDKTTLSYASVFGLIDDTHLEGQEFSWLGSVVYVAQLVFQPLVAYALVKLPVGKFCATMVFCWGAVLCGMTAAKNFGGLMAARLLLGAFEASVAPTFIAVVQMWYRRKEQTTRNASWYAMLGVVNMLGSLLTYGLGHIKSTLHPYQIIFLFCGCITVAFSIVMYFFMPDSPMEAKFLKEDEKLIAIERLRMNQMGIGSGVWKWEHVREAMLDPKTWLWTCLMLTISIPSGGISTFGPLIIQSFGFSSFTTILFNIPFGAVQMIATLGGAWVSDKIHMKSAVLLFLCLPPIAGCVILLVTGRAPSDRAVLLVGYYIISVYPGISPLIYSWSGQNTAGDTKRKVTTGMLFVGASVGNIIGPQLFKPSEKPRYDRGLRSNLALFVVLAVLIVAGMLWIKVLNTRQAARRRALGKSEVIRDLSMMDRKRGDNEYDEEILNMGDDNVGDKAFEDVTDLQNEDFIYVY
;
A
#
# COMPACT_ATOMS: atom_id res chain seq x y z
N MET A 1 -7.81 70.17 -13.46
CA MET A 1 -7.21 71.34 -14.15
C MET A 1 -6.06 71.82 -13.29
N ALA A 2 -4.82 72.02 -13.71
CA ALA A 2 -4.13 71.81 -14.96
C ALA A 2 -2.61 71.78 -14.65
N THR A 3 -1.92 70.96 -15.44
CA THR A 3 -0.50 70.91 -15.87
C THR A 3 0.43 72.13 -15.73
N GLN A 4 1.74 71.83 -15.53
CA GLN A 4 2.90 72.20 -16.40
C GLN A 4 4.04 73.10 -15.84
N LYS A 5 5.29 72.60 -15.93
CA LYS A 5 6.56 73.23 -16.46
C LYS A 5 7.76 72.31 -16.12
N ASP A 6 8.37 71.58 -17.06
CA ASP A 6 9.44 71.91 -18.06
C ASP A 6 10.83 72.22 -17.42
N ASN A 7 11.84 71.31 -17.45
CA ASN A 7 12.92 71.05 -18.47
C ASN A 7 14.21 71.92 -18.20
N PRO A 8 15.47 71.70 -18.70
CA PRO A 8 16.12 70.63 -19.50
C PRO A 8 17.63 70.29 -19.14
N ASP A 9 18.24 69.37 -19.92
CA ASP A 9 19.63 69.24 -20.45
C ASP A 9 20.94 69.04 -19.60
N ILE A 10 21.51 67.82 -19.73
CA ILE A 10 22.85 67.41 -20.26
C ILE A 10 24.01 68.43 -20.28
N ILE A 11 25.17 68.08 -19.67
CA ILE A 11 26.52 68.50 -20.10
C ILE A 11 27.57 67.36 -19.87
N HIS A 12 28.39 67.13 -20.91
CA HIS A 12 29.55 66.23 -21.05
C HIS A 12 30.75 66.59 -20.18
N LEU A 13 31.66 65.63 -19.89
CA LEU A 13 33.10 65.91 -19.78
C LEU A 13 33.94 64.69 -20.23
N GLU A 14 34.79 64.93 -21.23
CA GLU A 14 35.80 64.02 -21.80
C GLU A 14 37.06 63.89 -20.92
N THR A 15 37.73 62.75 -21.10
CA THR A 15 39.06 62.35 -20.60
C THR A 15 40.22 63.30 -20.93
N PRO A 16 41.33 63.20 -20.16
CA PRO A 16 42.66 63.30 -20.75
C PRO A 16 43.44 61.98 -20.65
N THR A 17 44.08 61.67 -21.77
CA THR A 17 45.09 60.64 -22.07
C THR A 17 46.35 60.71 -21.20
N ASN A 18 46.98 59.57 -20.91
CA ASN A 18 48.43 59.42 -21.10
C ASN A 18 48.89 57.97 -21.25
N GLN A 19 50.03 57.84 -21.93
CA GLN A 19 50.59 56.71 -22.68
C GLN A 19 51.06 55.50 -21.88
N ASP A 20 51.05 54.38 -22.60
CA ASP A 20 51.78 53.11 -22.43
C ASP A 20 53.02 53.13 -21.53
N ASP A 21 53.11 52.13 -20.64
CA ASP A 21 54.34 51.37 -20.53
C ASP A 21 54.12 49.92 -20.07
N SER A 22 55.02 49.08 -20.55
CA SER A 22 54.92 47.63 -20.72
C SER A 22 55.08 46.75 -19.46
N ASN A 23 54.62 45.49 -19.60
CA ASN A 23 55.04 44.27 -18.89
C ASN A 23 54.51 43.95 -17.46
N SER A 24 53.53 43.03 -17.47
CA SER A 24 53.59 41.70 -16.82
C SER A 24 52.65 41.41 -15.64
N LYS A 25 51.92 40.30 -15.84
CA LYS A 25 51.23 39.40 -14.88
C LYS A 25 49.81 39.75 -14.43
N ASN A 26 48.87 39.26 -15.26
CA ASN A 26 47.51 38.85 -14.93
C ASN A 26 47.43 37.98 -13.66
N ILE A 27 46.70 38.45 -12.63
CA ILE A 27 45.79 37.61 -11.83
C ILE A 27 44.60 38.51 -11.43
N THR A 28 43.54 38.51 -12.23
CA THR A 28 42.22 38.99 -11.81
C THR A 28 41.18 37.98 -12.27
N SER A 29 40.45 37.45 -11.30
CA SER A 29 39.35 36.52 -11.41
C SER A 29 38.26 37.01 -12.39
N GLU A 30 38.11 36.32 -13.52
CA GLU A 30 36.91 36.42 -14.35
C GLU A 30 35.71 35.84 -13.59
N ILE A 31 34.76 36.70 -13.25
CA ILE A 31 33.40 36.30 -12.90
C ILE A 31 32.74 35.89 -14.21
N THR A 32 32.66 34.58 -14.49
CA THR A 32 31.83 34.05 -15.57
C THR A 32 30.35 34.36 -15.29
N PRO A 33 29.58 34.90 -16.24
CA PRO A 33 28.14 35.08 -16.06
C PRO A 33 27.46 33.72 -16.00
N VAL A 34 26.57 33.53 -15.02
CA VAL A 34 25.70 32.35 -14.91
C VAL A 34 24.89 32.19 -16.20
N PRO A 35 24.90 31.01 -16.87
CA PRO A 35 24.11 30.80 -18.06
C PRO A 35 22.61 30.92 -17.73
N LYS A 36 21.89 31.76 -18.48
CA LYS A 36 20.41 31.78 -18.43
C LYS A 36 19.88 30.40 -18.84
N PRO A 37 18.90 29.83 -18.13
CA PRO A 37 18.37 28.52 -18.47
C PRO A 37 17.61 28.58 -19.81
N ASN A 38 17.95 27.68 -20.73
CA ASN A 38 17.25 27.46 -22.00
C ASN A 38 15.79 27.05 -21.73
N THR A 39 14.84 27.81 -22.26
CA THR A 39 13.38 27.63 -22.07
C THR A 39 12.70 26.66 -23.04
N ASP A 40 13.42 25.90 -23.85
CA ASP A 40 12.82 25.05 -24.91
C ASP A 40 13.13 23.56 -24.78
N SER A 41 12.98 23.01 -23.57
CA SER A 41 12.92 21.54 -23.35
C SER A 41 11.52 21.18 -22.83
N PRO A 42 10.86 20.12 -23.31
CA PRO A 42 9.61 19.67 -22.71
C PRO A 42 9.89 19.27 -21.25
N LEU A 43 9.42 20.11 -20.31
CA LEU A 43 9.63 19.98 -18.88
C LEU A 43 9.22 18.58 -18.41
N THR A 44 10.18 17.80 -17.94
CA THR A 44 9.90 16.53 -17.26
C THR A 44 9.27 16.82 -15.89
N GLY A 45 8.47 15.89 -15.34
CA GLY A 45 7.74 16.10 -14.07
C GLY A 45 8.62 16.51 -12.88
N ARG A 46 9.94 16.29 -12.97
CA ARG A 46 10.97 16.74 -12.02
C ARG A 46 11.09 18.26 -11.93
N ASP A 47 11.00 18.98 -13.05
CA ASP A 47 11.07 20.44 -13.06
C ASP A 47 9.79 21.06 -12.49
N LYS A 48 8.63 20.42 -12.70
CA LYS A 48 7.38 20.87 -12.09
C LYS A 48 7.40 20.71 -10.58
N ALA A 49 7.76 19.55 -10.04
CA ALA A 49 7.83 19.36 -8.58
C ALA A 49 8.86 20.31 -7.93
N ALA A 50 10.06 20.45 -8.51
CA ALA A 50 11.10 21.33 -7.98
C ALA A 50 10.76 22.83 -8.12
N GLN A 51 10.11 23.25 -9.20
CA GLN A 51 9.61 24.62 -9.35
C GLN A 51 8.42 24.89 -8.42
N PHE A 52 7.52 23.93 -8.25
CA PHE A 52 6.39 24.03 -7.31
C PHE A 52 6.89 24.09 -5.86
N LEU A 53 7.94 23.34 -5.53
CA LEU A 53 8.60 23.39 -4.22
C LEU A 53 9.35 24.71 -4.00
N LYS A 54 9.96 25.30 -5.04
CA LYS A 54 10.53 26.66 -4.95
C LYS A 54 9.43 27.72 -4.75
N GLN A 55 8.27 27.55 -5.37
CA GLN A 55 7.10 28.41 -5.14
C GLN A 55 6.51 28.22 -3.73
N ALA A 56 6.44 26.97 -3.25
CA ALA A 56 5.97 26.65 -1.91
C ALA A 56 6.93 27.11 -0.81
N ASN A 57 8.24 27.04 -1.02
CA ASN A 57 9.21 27.60 -0.07
C ASN A 57 9.25 29.14 -0.07
N GLN A 58 8.72 29.79 -1.11
CA GLN A 58 8.61 31.26 -1.18
C GLN A 58 7.30 31.79 -0.58
N ALA A 59 6.28 30.94 -0.46
CA ALA A 59 5.03 31.27 0.22
C ALA A 59 4.99 30.48 1.52
N ASN A 60 5.19 31.12 2.67
CA ASN A 60 4.87 30.51 3.97
C ASN A 60 3.35 30.25 4.02
N ILE A 61 2.90 29.14 3.44
CA ILE A 61 1.48 28.78 3.37
C ILE A 61 1.11 28.21 4.72
N ILE A 62 0.40 29.02 5.49
CA ILE A 62 -0.15 28.59 6.77
C ILE A 62 -1.34 27.67 6.50
N VAL A 63 -1.19 26.37 6.81
CA VAL A 63 -2.28 25.41 6.61
C VAL A 63 -3.17 25.43 7.83
N THR A 64 -4.39 25.98 7.74
CA THR A 64 -5.27 25.99 8.91
C THR A 64 -5.88 24.61 9.19
N PRO A 65 -6.34 24.38 10.43
CA PRO A 65 -6.99 23.12 10.76
C PRO A 65 -8.20 22.74 9.91
N SER A 66 -9.02 23.74 9.62
CA SER A 66 -10.25 23.59 8.86
C SER A 66 -9.99 23.22 7.39
N GLU A 67 -8.95 23.80 6.79
CA GLU A 67 -8.58 23.58 5.39
C GLU A 67 -8.00 22.19 5.17
N ASN A 68 -7.12 21.75 6.08
CA ASN A 68 -6.61 20.37 6.07
C ASN A 68 -7.75 19.34 6.06
N ALA A 69 -8.73 19.47 6.96
CA ALA A 69 -9.85 18.53 7.04
C ALA A 69 -10.73 18.56 5.78
N ARG A 70 -10.92 19.74 5.18
CA ARG A 70 -11.66 19.92 3.92
C ARG A 70 -10.95 19.22 2.76
N VAL A 71 -9.64 19.47 2.60
CA VAL A 71 -8.82 18.85 1.55
C VAL A 71 -8.75 17.34 1.74
N LEU A 72 -8.54 16.85 2.96
CA LEU A 72 -8.54 15.42 3.27
C LEU A 72 -9.85 14.73 2.87
N ARG A 73 -11.01 15.29 3.25
CA ARG A 73 -12.32 14.73 2.86
C ARG A 73 -12.49 14.68 1.34
N LYS A 74 -12.01 15.71 0.64
CA LYS A 74 -12.09 15.77 -0.82
C LYS A 74 -11.22 14.69 -1.47
N ILE A 75 -10.00 14.48 -0.96
CA ILE A 75 -9.10 13.39 -1.38
C ILE A 75 -9.74 12.03 -1.11
N ASP A 76 -10.25 11.81 0.11
CA ASP A 76 -10.91 10.57 0.50
C ASP A 76 -12.11 10.27 -0.42
N LEU A 77 -12.97 11.25 -0.71
CA LEU A 77 -14.16 11.06 -1.56
C LEU A 77 -13.85 10.73 -3.03
N HIS A 78 -12.69 11.13 -3.56
CA HIS A 78 -12.32 10.86 -4.95
C HIS A 78 -11.45 9.62 -5.10
N LEU A 79 -10.47 9.41 -4.21
CA LEU A 79 -9.51 8.30 -4.32
C LEU A 79 -10.00 7.03 -3.65
N LEU A 80 -10.58 7.14 -2.45
CA LEU A 80 -10.90 5.97 -1.64
C LEU A 80 -11.94 5.07 -2.33
N PRO A 81 -13.07 5.58 -2.88
CA PRO A 81 -14.04 4.73 -3.57
C PRO A 81 -13.45 3.93 -4.73
N ILE A 82 -12.53 4.53 -5.50
CA ILE A 82 -11.86 3.87 -6.62
C ILE A 82 -10.99 2.71 -6.11
N ILE A 83 -10.17 2.98 -5.10
CA ILE A 83 -9.27 1.98 -4.49
C ILE A 83 -10.09 0.83 -3.85
N LEU A 84 -11.15 1.17 -3.10
CA LEU A 84 -12.04 0.19 -2.46
C LEU A 84 -12.69 -0.71 -3.51
N PHE A 85 -13.23 -0.15 -4.58
CA PHE A 85 -13.94 -0.91 -5.60
C PHE A 85 -13.01 -1.84 -6.38
N VAL A 86 -11.82 -1.38 -6.78
CA VAL A 86 -10.84 -2.23 -7.47
C VAL A 86 -10.36 -3.37 -6.56
N TYR A 87 -10.07 -3.08 -5.28
CA TYR A 87 -9.65 -4.14 -4.36
C TYR A 87 -10.77 -5.14 -4.04
N CYS A 88 -12.03 -4.67 -4.02
CA CYS A 88 -13.22 -5.51 -3.95
C CYS A 88 -13.29 -6.46 -5.15
N LEU A 89 -13.16 -5.95 -6.38
CA LEU A 89 -13.11 -6.76 -7.59
C LEU A 89 -11.95 -7.77 -7.57
N GLN A 90 -10.76 -7.34 -7.12
CA GLN A 90 -9.58 -8.20 -7.05
C GLN A 90 -9.78 -9.36 -6.08
N SER A 91 -10.33 -9.07 -4.91
CA SER A 91 -10.65 -10.10 -3.93
C SER A 91 -11.74 -11.04 -4.44
N LEU A 92 -12.73 -10.49 -5.15
CA LEU A 92 -13.83 -11.27 -5.74
C LEU A 92 -13.28 -12.27 -6.76
N ASP A 93 -12.40 -11.82 -7.66
CA ASP A 93 -11.75 -12.69 -8.65
C ASP A 93 -10.99 -13.87 -8.03
N LYS A 94 -10.22 -13.64 -6.96
CA LYS A 94 -9.55 -14.72 -6.22
C LYS A 94 -10.52 -15.76 -5.70
N THR A 95 -11.67 -15.32 -5.18
CA THR A 95 -12.71 -16.24 -4.70
C THR A 95 -13.44 -16.95 -5.83
N THR A 96 -13.46 -16.38 -7.04
CA THR A 96 -14.13 -16.97 -8.20
C THR A 96 -13.59 -18.34 -8.58
N LEU A 97 -12.28 -18.60 -8.44
CA LEU A 97 -11.74 -19.95 -8.63
C LEU A 97 -12.37 -20.95 -7.65
N SER A 98 -12.48 -20.57 -6.38
CA SER A 98 -13.08 -21.43 -5.36
C SER A 98 -14.55 -21.70 -5.69
N TYR A 99 -15.28 -20.71 -6.17
CA TYR A 99 -16.69 -20.88 -6.57
C TYR A 99 -16.84 -21.71 -7.84
N ALA A 100 -16.00 -21.50 -8.84
CA ALA A 100 -15.98 -22.28 -10.07
C ALA A 100 -15.75 -23.77 -9.81
N SER A 101 -14.91 -24.10 -8.82
CA SER A 101 -14.67 -25.49 -8.41
C SER A 101 -15.93 -26.20 -7.91
N VAL A 102 -16.84 -25.46 -7.26
CA VAL A 102 -18.12 -25.99 -6.75
C VAL A 102 -19.14 -26.17 -7.88
N PHE A 103 -19.01 -25.40 -8.96
CA PHE A 103 -19.91 -25.44 -10.12
C PHE A 103 -19.38 -26.29 -11.29
N GLY A 104 -18.64 -27.36 -10.99
CA GLY A 104 -18.29 -28.37 -11.99
C GLY A 104 -17.08 -28.04 -12.87
N LEU A 105 -16.30 -26.98 -12.58
CA LEU A 105 -15.08 -26.68 -13.34
C LEU A 105 -14.13 -27.88 -13.40
N ILE A 106 -13.99 -28.62 -12.29
CA ILE A 106 -13.11 -29.78 -12.18
C ILE A 106 -13.55 -30.89 -13.14
N ASP A 107 -14.85 -31.18 -13.16
CA ASP A 107 -15.44 -32.22 -13.99
C ASP A 107 -15.43 -31.82 -15.47
N ASP A 108 -15.74 -30.56 -15.79
CA ASP A 108 -15.81 -30.07 -17.16
C ASP A 108 -14.43 -29.89 -17.82
N THR A 109 -13.39 -29.64 -17.03
CA THR A 109 -12.00 -29.46 -17.54
C THR A 109 -11.09 -30.65 -17.28
N HIS A 110 -11.64 -31.76 -16.75
CA HIS A 110 -10.93 -33.01 -16.48
C HIS A 110 -9.66 -32.81 -15.65
N LEU A 111 -9.75 -31.99 -14.59
CA LEU A 111 -8.59 -31.68 -13.74
C LEU A 111 -8.28 -32.86 -12.81
N GLU A 112 -7.06 -33.39 -12.88
CA GLU A 112 -6.63 -34.54 -12.09
C GLU A 112 -5.65 -34.16 -10.96
N GLY A 113 -5.77 -34.83 -9.81
CA GLY A 113 -4.78 -34.77 -8.73
C GLY A 113 -4.50 -33.36 -8.17
N GLN A 114 -3.28 -32.85 -8.40
CA GLN A 114 -2.80 -31.56 -7.88
C GLN A 114 -3.02 -30.37 -8.83
N GLU A 115 -3.59 -30.60 -10.02
CA GLU A 115 -3.74 -29.56 -11.05
C GLU A 115 -4.58 -28.38 -10.56
N PHE A 116 -5.67 -28.63 -9.84
CA PHE A 116 -6.48 -27.57 -9.24
C PHE A 116 -5.70 -26.72 -8.23
N SER A 117 -4.85 -27.34 -7.40
CA SER A 117 -4.01 -26.63 -6.44
C SER A 117 -2.95 -25.77 -7.14
N TRP A 118 -2.41 -26.25 -8.26
CA TRP A 118 -1.50 -25.48 -9.11
C TRP A 118 -2.19 -24.28 -9.76
N LEU A 119 -3.44 -24.40 -10.21
CA LEU A 119 -4.22 -23.29 -10.77
C LEU A 119 -4.44 -22.14 -9.77
N GLY A 120 -4.53 -22.43 -8.47
CA GLY A 120 -4.59 -21.42 -7.40
C GLY A 120 -3.22 -20.83 -7.08
N SER A 121 -2.17 -21.65 -7.10
CA SER A 121 -0.81 -21.24 -6.71
C SER A 121 -0.08 -20.45 -7.79
N VAL A 122 -0.34 -20.72 -9.07
CA VAL A 122 0.36 -20.10 -10.20
C VAL A 122 0.18 -18.58 -10.26
N VAL A 123 -0.96 -18.07 -9.79
CA VAL A 123 -1.24 -16.63 -9.69
C VAL A 123 -0.20 -15.96 -8.77
N TYR A 124 0.08 -16.56 -7.61
CA TYR A 124 1.06 -16.06 -6.66
C TYR A 124 2.50 -16.22 -7.16
N VAL A 125 2.80 -17.28 -7.95
CA VAL A 125 4.09 -17.44 -8.62
C VAL A 125 4.30 -16.33 -9.66
N ALA A 126 3.29 -16.01 -10.46
CA ALA A 126 3.35 -14.89 -11.39
C ALA A 126 3.56 -13.56 -10.65
N GLN A 127 2.80 -13.32 -9.57
CA GLN A 127 2.97 -12.12 -8.74
C GLN A 127 4.41 -12.01 -8.19
N LEU A 128 4.98 -13.12 -7.73
CA LEU A 128 6.36 -13.18 -7.23
C LEU A 128 7.38 -12.72 -8.29
N VAL A 129 7.26 -13.22 -9.52
CA VAL A 129 8.19 -12.92 -10.63
C VAL A 129 8.03 -11.48 -11.11
N PHE A 130 6.80 -10.97 -11.18
CA PHE A 130 6.51 -9.63 -11.68
C PHE A 130 6.72 -8.53 -10.62
N GLN A 131 6.90 -8.88 -9.34
CA GLN A 131 7.05 -7.91 -8.25
C GLN A 131 8.18 -6.90 -8.43
N PRO A 132 9.41 -7.27 -8.85
CA PRO A 132 10.49 -6.31 -9.08
C PRO A 132 10.20 -5.39 -10.27
N LEU A 133 9.56 -5.92 -11.31
CA LEU A 133 9.16 -5.14 -12.50
C LEU A 133 8.12 -4.08 -12.15
N VAL A 134 7.13 -4.46 -11.33
CA VAL A 134 6.12 -3.52 -10.80
C VAL A 134 6.78 -2.44 -9.96
N ALA A 135 7.72 -2.78 -9.08
CA ALA A 135 8.40 -1.79 -8.25
C ALA A 135 9.17 -0.76 -9.10
N TYR A 136 9.84 -1.21 -10.17
CA TYR A 136 10.49 -0.32 -11.12
C TYR A 136 9.50 0.54 -11.91
N ALA A 137 8.42 -0.08 -12.41
CA ALA A 137 7.36 0.61 -13.15
C ALA A 137 6.71 1.72 -12.31
N LEU A 138 6.48 1.49 -11.01
CA LEU A 138 5.92 2.49 -10.10
C LEU A 138 6.82 3.70 -9.83
N VAL A 139 8.14 3.60 -10.10
CA VAL A 139 9.04 4.78 -10.07
C VAL A 139 8.96 5.56 -11.37
N LYS A 140 8.90 4.87 -12.50
CA LYS A 140 9.07 5.49 -13.83
C LYS A 140 7.76 5.93 -14.47
N LEU A 141 6.65 5.26 -14.17
CA LEU A 141 5.38 5.45 -14.87
C LEU A 141 4.38 6.23 -14.02
N PRO A 142 3.46 6.96 -14.67
CA PRO A 142 2.31 7.57 -14.01
C PRO A 142 1.48 6.50 -13.28
N VAL A 143 1.41 6.60 -11.95
CA VAL A 143 0.89 5.54 -11.07
C VAL A 143 -0.60 5.24 -11.35
N GLY A 144 -1.41 6.26 -11.62
CA GLY A 144 -2.84 6.11 -11.86
C GLY A 144 -3.12 5.40 -13.19
N LYS A 145 -2.53 5.91 -14.28
CA LYS A 145 -2.67 5.30 -15.62
C LYS A 145 -2.10 3.90 -15.69
N PHE A 146 -0.93 3.68 -15.09
CA PHE A 146 -0.31 2.35 -15.02
C PHE A 146 -1.23 1.34 -14.34
N CYS A 147 -1.79 1.71 -13.19
CA CYS A 147 -2.72 0.84 -12.48
C CYS A 147 -4.00 0.57 -13.29
N ALA A 148 -4.58 1.59 -13.93
CA ALA A 148 -5.77 1.43 -14.75
C ALA A 148 -5.55 0.50 -15.96
N THR A 149 -4.41 0.63 -16.66
CA THR A 149 -4.04 -0.27 -17.76
C THR A 149 -3.87 -1.71 -17.27
N MET A 150 -3.20 -1.92 -16.13
CA MET A 150 -3.05 -3.26 -15.55
C MET A 150 -4.40 -3.87 -15.16
N VAL A 151 -5.31 -3.08 -14.59
CA VAL A 151 -6.68 -3.54 -14.24
C VAL A 151 -7.49 -3.87 -15.50
N PHE A 152 -7.33 -3.10 -16.59
CA PHE A 152 -7.95 -3.40 -17.88
C PHE A 152 -7.46 -4.74 -18.45
N CYS A 153 -6.13 -4.94 -18.50
CA CYS A 153 -5.53 -6.19 -18.98
C CYS A 153 -5.94 -7.39 -18.13
N TRP A 154 -5.97 -7.23 -16.81
CA TRP A 154 -6.47 -8.24 -15.88
C TRP A 154 -7.93 -8.62 -16.16
N GLY A 155 -8.82 -7.63 -16.26
CA GLY A 155 -10.23 -7.86 -16.57
C GLY A 155 -10.44 -8.53 -17.93
N ALA A 156 -9.66 -8.16 -18.94
CA ALA A 156 -9.71 -8.76 -20.27
C ALA A 156 -9.27 -10.24 -20.26
N VAL A 157 -8.20 -10.57 -19.52
CA VAL A 157 -7.77 -11.96 -19.33
C VAL A 157 -8.82 -12.77 -18.58
N LEU A 158 -9.47 -12.18 -17.58
CA LEU A 158 -10.55 -12.83 -16.83
C LEU A 158 -11.75 -13.15 -17.74
N CYS A 159 -12.15 -12.23 -18.62
CA CYS A 159 -13.14 -12.51 -19.66
C CYS A 159 -12.68 -13.64 -20.60
N GLY A 160 -11.42 -13.62 -21.02
CA GLY A 160 -10.84 -14.64 -21.90
C GLY A 160 -10.76 -16.04 -21.26
N MET A 161 -10.69 -16.12 -19.93
CA MET A 161 -10.66 -17.38 -19.19
C MET A 161 -11.93 -18.21 -19.37
N THR A 162 -13.05 -17.59 -19.74
CA THR A 162 -14.31 -18.28 -20.07
C THR A 162 -14.19 -19.24 -21.25
N ALA A 163 -13.26 -18.98 -22.17
CA ALA A 163 -13.03 -19.79 -23.36
C ALA A 163 -12.04 -20.95 -23.11
N ALA A 164 -11.38 -21.00 -21.95
CA ALA A 164 -10.42 -22.05 -21.64
C ALA A 164 -11.15 -23.35 -21.27
N LYS A 165 -10.88 -24.42 -22.03
CA LYS A 165 -11.50 -25.75 -21.87
C LYS A 165 -10.52 -26.83 -21.38
N ASN A 166 -9.26 -26.46 -21.15
CA ASN A 166 -8.18 -27.37 -20.79
C ASN A 166 -7.31 -26.78 -19.68
N PHE A 167 -6.62 -27.65 -18.95
CA PHE A 167 -5.69 -27.26 -17.89
C PHE A 167 -4.64 -26.24 -18.36
N GLY A 168 -4.02 -26.48 -19.52
CA GLY A 168 -3.01 -25.57 -20.08
C GLY A 168 -3.54 -24.16 -20.36
N GLY A 169 -4.75 -24.05 -20.92
CA GLY A 169 -5.39 -22.75 -21.18
C GLY A 169 -5.74 -22.01 -19.90
N LEU A 170 -6.27 -22.73 -18.90
CA LEU A 170 -6.54 -22.17 -17.57
C LEU A 170 -5.25 -21.74 -16.86
N MET A 171 -4.18 -22.52 -16.96
CA MET A 171 -2.87 -22.20 -16.37
C MET A 171 -2.27 -20.94 -16.97
N ALA A 172 -2.28 -20.83 -18.31
CA ALA A 172 -1.76 -19.67 -19.02
C ALA A 172 -2.57 -18.40 -18.69
N ALA A 173 -3.90 -18.49 -18.72
CA ALA A 173 -4.78 -17.38 -18.34
C ALA A 173 -4.52 -16.94 -16.89
N ARG A 174 -4.37 -17.87 -15.96
CA ARG A 174 -4.08 -17.58 -14.54
C ARG A 174 -2.71 -16.97 -14.31
N LEU A 175 -1.70 -17.41 -15.05
CA LEU A 175 -0.36 -16.83 -14.98
C LEU A 175 -0.38 -15.38 -15.47
N LEU A 176 -1.04 -15.10 -16.59
CA LEU A 176 -1.20 -13.73 -17.10
C LEU A 176 -2.03 -12.86 -16.14
N LEU A 177 -3.11 -13.43 -15.59
CA LEU A 177 -3.94 -12.78 -14.58
C LEU A 177 -3.10 -12.36 -13.37
N GLY A 178 -2.29 -13.28 -12.82
CA GLY A 178 -1.40 -12.98 -11.70
C GLY A 178 -0.33 -11.93 -12.04
N ALA A 179 0.20 -11.91 -13.26
CA ALA A 179 1.16 -10.91 -13.70
C ALA A 179 0.57 -9.49 -13.71
N PHE A 180 -0.66 -9.31 -14.21
CA PHE A 180 -1.33 -8.02 -14.24
C PHE A 180 -1.81 -7.60 -12.84
N GLU A 181 -2.32 -8.54 -12.06
CA GLU A 181 -2.83 -8.33 -10.70
C GLU A 181 -1.72 -7.94 -9.71
N ALA A 182 -0.47 -8.35 -9.96
CA ALA A 182 0.69 -8.05 -9.11
C ALA A 182 0.89 -6.55 -8.86
N SER A 183 0.42 -5.70 -9.77
CA SER A 183 0.58 -4.25 -9.69
C SER A 183 -0.36 -3.57 -8.69
N VAL A 184 -1.54 -4.15 -8.44
CA VAL A 184 -2.66 -3.43 -7.81
C VAL A 184 -2.36 -3.06 -6.36
N ALA A 185 -2.00 -4.04 -5.53
CA ALA A 185 -1.76 -3.81 -4.11
C ALA A 185 -0.52 -2.92 -3.82
N PRO A 186 0.64 -3.10 -4.49
CA PRO A 186 1.77 -2.16 -4.39
C PRO A 186 1.41 -0.74 -4.83
N THR A 187 0.61 -0.59 -5.89
CA THR A 187 0.13 0.71 -6.36
C THR A 187 -0.71 1.40 -5.29
N PHE A 188 -1.64 0.68 -4.65
CA PHE A 188 -2.48 1.27 -3.60
C PHE A 188 -1.68 1.72 -2.38
N ILE A 189 -0.68 0.93 -1.98
CA ILE A 189 0.24 1.36 -0.91
C ILE A 189 0.99 2.62 -1.34
N ALA A 190 1.53 2.67 -2.58
CA ALA A 190 2.22 3.85 -3.09
C ALA A 190 1.32 5.10 -3.17
N VAL A 191 0.06 4.93 -3.60
CA VAL A 191 -0.94 6.02 -3.65
C VAL A 191 -1.28 6.48 -2.25
N VAL A 192 -1.54 5.58 -1.31
CA VAL A 192 -1.81 5.95 0.09
C VAL A 192 -0.62 6.71 0.69
N GLN A 193 0.59 6.27 0.37
CA GLN A 193 1.83 6.89 0.78
C GLN A 193 2.11 8.27 0.16
N MET A 194 1.57 8.52 -1.04
CA MET A 194 1.73 9.77 -1.79
C MET A 194 0.70 10.82 -1.41
N TRP A 195 -0.49 10.44 -0.96
CA TRP A 195 -1.61 11.36 -0.71
C TRP A 195 -1.93 11.61 0.76
N TYR A 196 -1.49 10.72 1.66
CA TYR A 196 -1.90 10.75 3.07
C TYR A 196 -0.71 10.86 4.02
N ARG A 197 -0.94 11.55 5.14
CA ARG A 197 0.04 11.67 6.25
C ARG A 197 0.24 10.31 6.93
N ARG A 198 1.39 10.10 7.59
CA ARG A 198 1.72 8.82 8.25
C ARG A 198 0.54 8.29 9.08
N LYS A 199 -0.02 9.08 10.00
CA LYS A 199 -1.19 8.70 10.79
C LYS A 199 -2.39 8.23 9.95
N GLU A 200 -2.68 8.92 8.86
CA GLU A 200 -3.85 8.66 8.02
C GLU A 200 -3.71 7.35 7.22
N GLN A 201 -2.48 6.93 6.92
CA GLN A 201 -2.18 5.76 6.08
C GLN A 201 -2.71 4.44 6.69
N THR A 202 -2.68 4.27 8.02
CA THR A 202 -3.14 3.04 8.68
C THR A 202 -4.61 2.76 8.37
N THR A 203 -5.48 3.74 8.65
CA THR A 203 -6.92 3.62 8.42
C THR A 203 -7.24 3.41 6.94
N ARG A 204 -6.57 4.11 6.00
CA ARG A 204 -6.85 3.92 4.56
C ARG A 204 -6.40 2.55 4.07
N ASN A 205 -5.25 2.08 4.55
CA ASN A 205 -4.77 0.73 4.25
C ASN A 205 -5.72 -0.36 4.76
N ALA A 206 -6.26 -0.17 5.96
CA ALA A 206 -7.25 -1.07 6.50
C ALA A 206 -8.60 -1.00 5.78
N SER A 207 -9.03 0.18 5.33
CA SER A 207 -10.30 0.35 4.61
C SER A 207 -10.35 -0.45 3.31
N TRP A 208 -9.30 -0.37 2.47
CA TRP A 208 -9.28 -1.18 1.24
C TRP A 208 -9.06 -2.65 1.53
N TYR A 209 -8.20 -3.00 2.50
CA TYR A 209 -8.01 -4.40 2.86
C TYR A 209 -9.28 -5.04 3.45
N ALA A 210 -10.11 -4.28 4.16
CA ALA A 210 -11.38 -4.73 4.72
C ALA A 210 -12.40 -5.17 3.67
N MET A 211 -12.23 -4.77 2.40
CA MET A 211 -13.07 -5.27 1.30
C MET A 211 -12.95 -6.78 1.12
N LEU A 212 -11.89 -7.42 1.62
CA LEU A 212 -11.79 -8.87 1.66
C LEU A 212 -12.95 -9.51 2.47
N GLY A 213 -13.33 -8.90 3.59
CA GLY A 213 -14.48 -9.33 4.39
C GLY A 213 -15.82 -9.09 3.68
N VAL A 214 -15.96 -7.93 3.03
CA VAL A 214 -17.13 -7.58 2.21
C VAL A 214 -17.31 -8.58 1.08
N VAL A 215 -16.23 -8.99 0.42
CA VAL A 215 -16.26 -9.97 -0.67
C VAL A 215 -16.58 -11.37 -0.17
N ASN A 216 -16.14 -11.77 1.01
CA ASN A 216 -16.57 -13.06 1.57
C ASN A 216 -18.09 -13.10 1.80
N MET A 217 -18.69 -11.97 2.21
CA MET A 217 -20.14 -11.84 2.37
C MET A 217 -20.87 -11.77 1.02
N LEU A 218 -20.47 -10.82 0.16
CA LEU A 218 -21.11 -10.58 -1.14
C LEU A 218 -20.86 -11.72 -2.13
N GLY A 219 -19.64 -12.23 -2.19
CA GLY A 219 -19.24 -13.34 -3.06
C GLY A 219 -20.01 -14.63 -2.75
N SER A 220 -20.31 -14.90 -1.48
CA SER A 220 -21.15 -16.04 -1.09
C SER A 220 -22.58 -15.89 -1.64
N LEU A 221 -23.16 -14.68 -1.56
CA LEU A 221 -24.49 -14.37 -2.11
C LEU A 221 -24.50 -14.38 -3.64
N LEU A 222 -23.45 -13.85 -4.26
CA LEU A 222 -23.31 -13.73 -5.70
C LEU A 222 -23.13 -15.12 -6.34
N THR A 223 -22.37 -15.99 -5.68
CA THR A 223 -22.24 -17.42 -6.02
C THR A 223 -23.57 -18.14 -5.90
N TYR A 224 -24.32 -17.90 -4.82
CA TYR A 224 -25.66 -18.47 -4.65
C TYR A 224 -26.61 -18.03 -5.77
N GLY A 225 -26.61 -16.75 -6.14
CA GLY A 225 -27.46 -16.20 -7.20
C GLY A 225 -27.07 -16.68 -8.60
N LEU A 226 -25.79 -16.56 -8.97
CA LEU A 226 -25.30 -16.95 -10.30
C LEU A 226 -25.34 -18.47 -10.52
N GLY A 227 -25.20 -19.27 -9.45
CA GLY A 227 -25.31 -20.72 -9.50
C GLY A 227 -26.69 -21.27 -9.90
N HIS A 228 -27.76 -20.46 -9.77
CA HIS A 228 -29.12 -20.85 -10.15
C HIS A 228 -29.48 -20.49 -11.60
N ILE A 229 -28.58 -19.81 -12.32
CA ILE A 229 -28.83 -19.41 -13.71
C ILE A 229 -28.71 -20.64 -14.60
N LYS A 230 -29.82 -21.07 -15.20
CA LYS A 230 -29.84 -22.07 -16.26
C LYS A 230 -29.61 -21.37 -17.60
N SER A 231 -28.42 -21.54 -18.18
CA SER A 231 -28.06 -20.99 -19.49
C SER A 231 -27.31 -22.03 -20.33
N THR A 232 -26.99 -21.68 -21.58
CA THR A 232 -26.15 -22.49 -22.47
C THR A 232 -24.68 -22.51 -22.05
N LEU A 233 -24.25 -21.51 -21.27
CA LEU A 233 -22.92 -21.45 -20.65
C LEU A 233 -22.93 -22.11 -19.27
N HIS A 234 -21.83 -22.77 -18.92
CA HIS A 234 -21.68 -23.35 -17.58
C HIS A 234 -21.68 -22.24 -16.52
N PRO A 235 -22.23 -22.48 -15.31
CA PRO A 235 -22.33 -21.44 -14.29
C PRO A 235 -20.99 -20.77 -13.96
N TYR A 236 -19.88 -21.52 -13.97
CA TYR A 236 -18.55 -20.96 -13.73
C TYR A 236 -18.09 -19.97 -14.82
N GLN A 237 -18.47 -20.20 -16.09
CA GLN A 237 -18.14 -19.30 -17.20
C GLN A 237 -18.90 -17.98 -17.06
N ILE A 238 -20.15 -18.03 -16.62
CA ILE A 238 -20.97 -16.84 -16.37
C ILE A 238 -20.32 -15.99 -15.27
N ILE A 239 -19.82 -16.62 -14.20
CA ILE A 239 -19.17 -15.88 -13.11
C ILE A 239 -17.89 -15.20 -13.59
N PHE A 240 -17.01 -15.92 -14.33
CA PHE A 240 -15.80 -15.31 -14.89
C PHE A 240 -16.11 -14.15 -15.85
N LEU A 241 -17.10 -14.33 -16.73
CA LEU A 241 -17.50 -13.29 -17.68
C LEU A 241 -18.04 -12.04 -16.97
N PHE A 242 -18.94 -12.24 -16.00
CA PHE A 242 -19.55 -11.15 -15.24
C PHE A 242 -18.50 -10.34 -14.47
N CYS A 243 -17.60 -11.02 -13.77
CA CYS A 243 -16.56 -10.37 -12.98
C CYS A 243 -15.53 -9.66 -13.88
N GLY A 244 -15.14 -10.30 -14.99
CA GLY A 244 -14.25 -9.70 -15.99
C GLY A 244 -14.85 -8.45 -16.62
N CYS A 245 -16.11 -8.50 -17.08
CA CYS A 245 -16.77 -7.36 -17.71
C CYS A 245 -16.91 -6.15 -16.78
N ILE A 246 -17.29 -6.37 -15.51
CA ILE A 246 -17.36 -5.29 -14.52
C ILE A 246 -15.97 -4.69 -14.28
N THR A 247 -14.94 -5.53 -14.21
CA THR A 247 -13.55 -5.09 -14.02
C THR A 247 -13.07 -4.25 -15.21
N VAL A 248 -13.34 -4.68 -16.44
CA VAL A 248 -13.00 -3.93 -17.66
C VAL A 248 -13.76 -2.59 -17.68
N ALA A 249 -15.07 -2.59 -17.43
CA ALA A 249 -15.86 -1.37 -17.41
C ALA A 249 -15.35 -0.37 -16.35
N PHE A 250 -15.02 -0.86 -15.16
CA PHE A 250 -14.50 0.00 -14.09
C PHE A 250 -13.08 0.48 -14.36
N SER A 251 -12.23 -0.31 -15.03
CA SER A 251 -10.88 0.13 -15.42
C SER A 251 -10.88 1.37 -16.32
N ILE A 252 -11.90 1.52 -17.18
CA ILE A 252 -12.09 2.70 -18.02
C ILE A 252 -12.41 3.91 -17.14
N VAL A 253 -13.30 3.76 -16.16
CA VAL A 253 -13.60 4.82 -15.18
C VAL A 253 -12.33 5.20 -14.40
N MET A 254 -11.60 4.21 -13.91
CA MET A 254 -10.33 4.41 -13.20
C MET A 254 -9.31 5.18 -14.04
N TYR A 255 -9.20 4.88 -15.35
CA TYR A 255 -8.28 5.56 -16.25
C TYR A 255 -8.54 7.07 -16.37
N PHE A 256 -9.81 7.49 -16.33
CA PHE A 256 -10.18 8.91 -16.42
C PHE A 256 -10.19 9.63 -15.07
N PHE A 257 -10.57 8.94 -13.98
CA PHE A 257 -10.79 9.56 -12.68
C PHE A 257 -9.59 9.46 -11.72
N MET A 258 -8.68 8.50 -11.91
CA MET A 258 -7.54 8.33 -11.02
C MET A 258 -6.41 9.31 -11.37
N PRO A 259 -6.05 10.26 -10.49
CA PRO A 259 -4.93 11.16 -10.71
C PRO A 259 -3.57 10.46 -10.52
N ASP A 260 -2.58 10.87 -11.30
CA ASP A 260 -1.22 10.32 -11.23
C ASP A 260 -0.38 10.93 -10.09
N SER A 261 -0.70 12.16 -9.67
CA SER A 261 -0.04 12.85 -8.54
C SER A 261 -0.95 13.93 -7.93
N PRO A 262 -0.68 14.40 -6.70
CA PRO A 262 -1.38 15.55 -6.12
C PRO A 262 -1.33 16.82 -6.99
N MET A 263 -0.24 17.02 -7.74
CA MET A 263 -0.09 18.16 -8.65
C MET A 263 -0.98 18.07 -9.88
N GLU A 264 -1.18 16.86 -10.41
CA GLU A 264 -1.98 16.60 -11.62
C GLU A 264 -3.47 16.37 -11.31
N ALA A 265 -3.86 16.47 -10.04
CA ALA A 265 -5.23 16.30 -9.58
C ALA A 265 -6.18 17.33 -10.22
N LYS A 266 -7.10 16.89 -11.07
CA LYS A 266 -8.10 17.78 -11.69
C LYS A 266 -9.20 18.24 -10.72
N PHE A 267 -9.44 17.48 -9.65
CA PHE A 267 -10.48 17.80 -8.68
C PHE A 267 -10.05 18.82 -7.62
N LEU A 268 -8.73 19.07 -7.46
CA LEU A 268 -8.19 20.07 -6.52
C LEU A 268 -7.95 21.40 -7.24
N LYS A 269 -8.33 22.51 -6.60
CA LYS A 269 -7.92 23.87 -7.00
C LYS A 269 -6.42 24.08 -6.73
N GLU A 270 -5.80 25.06 -7.37
CA GLU A 270 -4.36 25.34 -7.20
C GLU A 270 -3.96 25.54 -5.73
N ASP A 271 -4.74 26.33 -4.97
CA ASP A 271 -4.55 26.53 -3.54
C ASP A 271 -4.67 25.23 -2.73
N GLU A 272 -5.65 24.38 -3.09
CA GLU A 272 -5.86 23.08 -2.42
C GLU A 272 -4.73 22.09 -2.72
N LYS A 273 -4.08 22.20 -3.89
CA LYS A 273 -2.90 21.38 -4.25
C LYS A 273 -1.70 21.76 -3.40
N LEU A 274 -1.48 23.05 -3.18
CA LEU A 274 -0.42 23.55 -2.30
C LEU A 274 -0.62 23.03 -0.88
N ILE A 275 -1.83 23.14 -0.34
CA ILE A 275 -2.18 22.60 0.99
C ILE A 275 -1.98 21.08 1.05
N ALA A 276 -2.32 20.35 -0.01
CA ALA A 276 -2.12 18.90 -0.08
C ALA A 276 -0.63 18.51 -0.01
N ILE A 277 0.26 19.28 -0.64
CA ILE A 277 1.71 19.05 -0.63
C ILE A 277 2.31 19.45 0.72
N GLU A 278 1.95 20.61 1.25
CA GLU A 278 2.53 21.11 2.51
C GLU A 278 2.20 20.19 3.69
N ARG A 279 0.99 19.62 3.71
CA ARG A 279 0.63 18.58 4.67
C ARG A 279 1.54 17.35 4.65
N LEU A 280 2.11 17.03 3.50
CA LEU A 280 2.99 15.87 3.33
C LEU A 280 4.44 16.19 3.69
N ARG A 281 4.83 17.48 3.77
CA ARG A 281 6.15 17.92 4.24
C ARG A 281 6.49 17.33 5.61
N MET A 282 5.52 17.32 6.51
CA MET A 282 5.65 16.72 7.85
C MET A 282 6.05 15.24 7.85
N ASN A 283 5.85 14.52 6.75
CA ASN A 283 6.22 13.11 6.69
C ASN A 283 7.74 12.89 6.54
N GLN A 284 8.52 13.87 6.09
CA GLN A 284 9.98 13.75 5.89
C GLN A 284 10.42 12.54 5.04
N MET A 285 9.61 12.13 4.06
CA MET A 285 9.84 10.90 3.26
C MET A 285 10.32 11.16 1.82
N GLY A 286 10.47 12.43 1.42
CA GLY A 286 10.74 12.84 0.04
C GLY A 286 9.48 12.82 -0.84
N ILE A 287 9.44 13.69 -1.84
CA ILE A 287 8.45 13.64 -2.93
C ILE A 287 9.02 12.78 -4.06
N GLY A 288 8.17 11.94 -4.68
CA GLY A 288 8.58 11.02 -5.74
C GLY A 288 9.39 11.71 -6.82
N SER A 289 10.67 11.39 -6.92
CA SER A 289 11.62 12.04 -7.84
C SER A 289 11.49 11.55 -9.28
N GLY A 290 10.79 10.44 -9.51
CA GLY A 290 10.70 9.75 -10.81
C GLY A 290 12.02 9.11 -11.25
N VAL A 291 13.05 9.16 -10.40
CA VAL A 291 14.40 8.65 -10.70
C VAL A 291 14.65 7.37 -9.92
N TRP A 292 15.02 6.33 -10.65
CA TRP A 292 15.45 5.06 -10.04
C TRP A 292 16.88 5.20 -9.52
N LYS A 293 17.06 5.12 -8.21
CA LYS A 293 18.37 5.22 -7.56
C LYS A 293 18.84 3.84 -7.09
N TRP A 294 19.87 3.30 -7.73
CA TRP A 294 20.46 2.01 -7.36
C TRP A 294 21.06 1.98 -5.95
N GLU A 295 21.53 3.13 -5.45
CA GLU A 295 22.01 3.26 -4.08
C GLU A 295 20.90 2.98 -3.07
N HIS A 296 19.67 3.47 -3.31
CA HIS A 296 18.51 3.20 -2.48
C HIS A 296 18.12 1.73 -2.52
N VAL A 297 18.29 1.05 -3.66
CA VAL A 297 18.05 -0.40 -3.80
C VAL A 297 19.05 -1.18 -2.97
N ARG A 298 20.35 -0.87 -3.09
CA ARG A 298 21.41 -1.53 -2.31
C ARG A 298 21.19 -1.32 -0.81
N GLU A 299 20.83 -0.11 -0.41
CA GLU A 299 20.48 0.17 0.98
C GLU A 299 19.26 -0.63 1.43
N ALA A 300 18.18 -0.69 0.64
CA ALA A 300 17.00 -1.49 0.96
C ALA A 300 17.31 -2.97 1.19
N MET A 301 18.18 -3.55 0.35
CA MET A 301 18.53 -4.98 0.41
C MET A 301 19.47 -5.33 1.57
N LEU A 302 20.32 -4.39 1.98
CA LEU A 302 21.23 -4.57 3.13
C LEU A 302 20.57 -4.21 4.46
N ASP A 303 19.45 -3.50 4.43
CA ASP A 303 18.74 -3.05 5.63
C ASP A 303 17.99 -4.22 6.30
N PRO A 304 18.36 -4.58 7.55
CA PRO A 304 17.68 -5.67 8.28
C PRO A 304 16.18 -5.43 8.46
N LYS A 305 15.72 -4.17 8.46
CA LYS A 305 14.30 -3.85 8.63
C LYS A 305 13.46 -4.31 7.45
N THR A 306 14.01 -4.26 6.22
CA THR A 306 13.33 -4.74 5.01
C THR A 306 13.03 -6.23 5.13
N TRP A 307 14.02 -7.01 5.54
CA TRP A 307 13.88 -8.45 5.75
C TRP A 307 12.93 -8.80 6.88
N LEU A 308 12.95 -8.03 7.97
CA LEU A 308 11.98 -8.18 9.05
C LEU A 308 10.54 -7.95 8.55
N TRP A 309 10.28 -6.92 7.74
CA TRP A 309 8.96 -6.68 7.14
C TRP A 309 8.54 -7.83 6.22
N THR A 310 9.46 -8.34 5.41
CA THR A 310 9.24 -9.52 4.56
C THR A 310 8.92 -10.76 5.38
N CYS A 311 9.64 -11.02 6.47
CA CYS A 311 9.40 -12.16 7.35
C CYS A 311 8.05 -12.06 8.08
N LEU A 312 7.68 -10.87 8.55
CA LEU A 312 6.36 -10.62 9.14
C LEU A 312 5.24 -10.93 8.13
N MET A 313 5.38 -10.44 6.90
CA MET A 313 4.40 -10.71 5.85
C MET A 313 4.33 -12.16 5.40
N LEU A 314 5.47 -12.81 5.26
CA LEU A 314 5.54 -14.24 4.94
C LEU A 314 4.83 -15.07 6.01
N THR A 315 5.09 -14.77 7.29
CA THR A 315 4.52 -15.51 8.42
C THR A 315 3.01 -15.39 8.50
N ILE A 316 2.42 -14.21 8.23
CA ILE A 316 0.96 -14.03 8.22
C ILE A 316 0.29 -14.54 6.92
N SER A 317 1.03 -14.54 5.82
CA SER A 317 0.50 -14.97 4.51
C SER A 317 0.38 -16.49 4.39
N ILE A 318 1.21 -17.26 5.11
CA ILE A 318 1.10 -18.73 5.16
C ILE A 318 -0.26 -19.18 5.74
N PRO A 319 -0.67 -18.76 6.97
CA PRO A 319 -2.01 -19.03 7.47
C PRO A 319 -3.09 -18.45 6.56
N SER A 320 -2.87 -17.28 5.98
CA SER A 320 -3.84 -16.65 5.08
C SER A 320 -4.16 -17.52 3.86
N GLY A 321 -3.15 -18.04 3.17
CA GLY A 321 -3.34 -18.94 2.04
C GLY A 321 -4.03 -20.24 2.47
N GLY A 322 -3.60 -20.84 3.58
CA GLY A 322 -4.18 -22.07 4.10
C GLY A 322 -5.65 -21.94 4.50
N ILE A 323 -5.99 -20.94 5.31
CA ILE A 323 -7.35 -20.69 5.81
C ILE A 323 -8.28 -20.27 4.66
N SER A 324 -7.81 -19.43 3.73
CA SER A 324 -8.62 -19.00 2.59
C SER A 324 -8.98 -20.17 1.67
N THR A 325 -8.02 -21.05 1.36
CA THR A 325 -8.25 -22.19 0.46
C THR A 325 -9.03 -23.33 1.13
N PHE A 326 -8.73 -23.66 2.40
CA PHE A 326 -9.35 -24.80 3.10
C PHE A 326 -10.51 -24.40 4.02
N GLY A 327 -10.81 -23.11 4.19
CA GLY A 327 -11.84 -22.60 5.09
C GLY A 327 -13.21 -23.26 4.92
N PRO A 328 -13.79 -23.28 3.69
CA PRO A 328 -15.04 -23.99 3.44
C PRO A 328 -14.95 -25.49 3.75
N LEU A 329 -13.82 -26.14 3.46
CA LEU A 329 -13.63 -27.58 3.75
C LEU A 329 -13.56 -27.85 5.25
N ILE A 330 -12.98 -26.94 6.04
CA ILE A 330 -12.94 -27.01 7.50
C ILE A 330 -14.37 -26.94 8.05
N ILE A 331 -15.19 -25.98 7.59
CA ILE A 331 -16.59 -25.87 8.01
C ILE A 331 -17.39 -27.12 7.60
N GLN A 332 -17.20 -27.60 6.36
CA GLN A 332 -17.86 -28.81 5.88
C GLN A 332 -17.51 -30.03 6.75
N SER A 333 -16.26 -30.11 7.24
CA SER A 333 -15.80 -31.17 8.14
C SER A 333 -16.49 -31.18 9.51
N PHE A 334 -17.27 -30.16 9.85
CA PHE A 334 -18.12 -30.14 11.05
C PHE A 334 -19.45 -30.89 10.85
N GLY A 335 -19.74 -31.33 9.62
CA GLY A 335 -20.93 -32.11 9.26
C GLY A 335 -22.11 -31.26 8.78
N PHE A 336 -21.83 -30.07 8.24
CA PHE A 336 -22.83 -29.22 7.58
C PHE A 336 -22.96 -29.53 6.09
N SER A 337 -24.12 -29.22 5.51
CA SER A 337 -24.31 -29.29 4.05
C SER A 337 -23.44 -28.27 3.32
N SER A 338 -23.12 -28.49 2.05
CA SER A 338 -22.30 -27.57 1.24
C SER A 338 -22.91 -26.17 1.15
N PHE A 339 -24.24 -26.07 1.01
CA PHE A 339 -24.93 -24.77 0.97
C PHE A 339 -24.88 -24.03 2.31
N THR A 340 -25.13 -24.74 3.42
CA THR A 340 -25.03 -24.13 4.75
C THR A 340 -23.58 -23.70 5.05
N THR A 341 -22.60 -24.48 4.59
CA THR A 341 -21.17 -24.19 4.73
C THR A 341 -20.77 -22.88 4.06
N ILE A 342 -21.25 -22.62 2.84
CA ILE A 342 -20.99 -21.36 2.14
C ILE A 342 -21.61 -20.19 2.92
N LEU A 343 -22.85 -20.37 3.41
CA LEU A 343 -23.55 -19.33 4.17
C LEU A 343 -22.81 -18.97 5.48
N PHE A 344 -22.15 -19.95 6.11
CA PHE A 344 -21.32 -19.73 7.30
C PHE A 344 -20.04 -18.92 7.04
N ASN A 345 -19.67 -18.62 5.79
CA ASN A 345 -18.60 -17.65 5.50
C ASN A 345 -19.04 -16.18 5.67
N ILE A 346 -20.35 -15.90 5.70
CA ILE A 346 -20.85 -14.52 5.89
C ILE A 346 -20.43 -13.98 7.27
N PRO A 347 -20.64 -14.69 8.40
CA PRO A 347 -20.14 -14.23 9.70
C PRO A 347 -18.60 -14.12 9.74
N PHE A 348 -17.88 -15.01 9.06
CA PHE A 348 -16.42 -14.95 8.94
C PHE A 348 -15.98 -13.63 8.29
N GLY A 349 -16.60 -13.24 7.18
CA GLY A 349 -16.35 -11.97 6.50
C GLY A 349 -16.70 -10.75 7.36
N ALA A 350 -17.79 -10.81 8.14
CA ALA A 350 -18.19 -9.73 9.04
C ALA A 350 -17.18 -9.51 10.17
N VAL A 351 -16.75 -10.58 10.85
CA VAL A 351 -15.73 -10.50 11.91
C VAL A 351 -14.40 -10.03 11.34
N GLN A 352 -14.01 -10.50 10.15
CA GLN A 352 -12.83 -10.03 9.44
C GLN A 352 -12.87 -8.52 9.17
N MET A 353 -13.99 -8.00 8.67
CA MET A 353 -14.16 -6.57 8.40
C MET A 353 -14.06 -5.73 9.68
N ILE A 354 -14.75 -6.15 10.75
CA ILE A 354 -14.74 -5.48 12.05
C ILE A 354 -13.34 -5.49 12.66
N ALA A 355 -12.65 -6.64 12.63
CA ALA A 355 -11.29 -6.76 13.14
C ALA A 355 -10.30 -5.88 12.38
N THR A 356 -10.44 -5.79 11.05
CA THR A 356 -9.53 -5.01 10.21
C THR A 356 -9.69 -3.51 10.44
N LEU A 357 -10.93 -3.01 10.40
CA LEU A 357 -11.21 -1.58 10.62
C LEU A 357 -11.01 -1.19 12.10
N GLY A 358 -11.46 -2.04 13.02
CA GLY A 358 -11.31 -1.86 14.46
C GLY A 358 -9.84 -1.86 14.88
N GLY A 359 -9.03 -2.78 14.36
CA GLY A 359 -7.59 -2.83 14.59
C GLY A 359 -6.88 -1.55 14.15
N ALA A 360 -7.23 -1.03 12.97
CA ALA A 360 -6.68 0.24 12.49
C ALA A 360 -7.11 1.44 13.34
N TRP A 361 -8.40 1.50 13.73
CA TRP A 361 -8.90 2.56 14.60
C TRP A 361 -8.24 2.56 15.98
N VAL A 362 -8.07 1.38 16.60
CA VAL A 362 -7.37 1.23 17.88
C VAL A 362 -5.90 1.62 17.73
N SER A 363 -5.24 1.20 16.65
CA SER A 363 -3.85 1.58 16.34
C SER A 363 -3.69 3.10 16.23
N ASP A 364 -4.62 3.77 15.53
CA ASP A 364 -4.56 5.23 15.35
C ASP A 364 -4.85 5.99 16.65
N LYS A 365 -5.58 5.38 17.61
CA LYS A 365 -5.87 5.96 18.93
C LYS A 365 -4.74 5.74 19.95
N ILE A 366 -4.09 4.58 19.92
CA ILE A 366 -3.00 4.23 20.85
C ILE A 366 -1.65 4.79 20.36
N HIS A 367 -1.54 5.14 19.08
CA HIS A 367 -0.31 5.60 18.43
C HIS A 367 0.86 4.60 18.49
N MET A 368 0.60 3.35 18.88
CA MET A 368 1.57 2.25 18.92
C MET A 368 1.03 1.05 18.14
N LYS A 369 1.61 0.78 16.96
CA LYS A 369 1.13 -0.28 16.07
C LYS A 369 1.52 -1.65 16.58
N SER A 370 2.74 -1.80 17.09
CA SER A 370 3.26 -3.04 17.63
C SER A 370 2.39 -3.63 18.75
N ALA A 371 1.86 -2.81 19.66
CA ALA A 371 0.97 -3.26 20.72
C ALA A 371 -0.36 -3.81 20.18
N VAL A 372 -0.94 -3.14 19.18
CA VAL A 372 -2.20 -3.56 18.55
C VAL A 372 -1.99 -4.82 17.71
N LEU A 373 -0.86 -4.93 17.01
CA LEU A 373 -0.47 -6.13 16.28
C LEU A 373 -0.35 -7.35 17.22
N LEU A 374 0.27 -7.19 18.39
CA LEU A 374 0.36 -8.27 19.39
C LEU A 374 -1.03 -8.68 19.90
N PHE A 375 -1.90 -7.71 20.18
CA PHE A 375 -3.27 -8.00 20.62
C PHE A 375 -4.07 -8.73 19.54
N LEU A 376 -3.94 -8.34 18.26
CA LEU A 376 -4.59 -9.00 17.12
C LEU A 376 -4.09 -10.43 16.87
N CYS A 377 -2.92 -10.82 17.39
CA CYS A 377 -2.43 -12.19 17.31
C CYS A 377 -3.11 -13.14 18.31
N LEU A 378 -3.66 -12.64 19.43
CA LEU A 378 -4.25 -13.48 20.49
C LEU A 378 -5.51 -14.22 20.04
N PRO A 379 -6.48 -13.58 19.35
CA PRO A 379 -7.69 -14.29 18.93
C PRO A 379 -7.39 -15.44 17.97
N PRO A 380 -6.61 -15.28 16.87
CA PRO A 380 -6.28 -16.41 15.99
C PRO A 380 -5.60 -17.59 16.69
N ILE A 381 -4.73 -17.33 17.68
CA ILE A 381 -4.13 -18.36 18.54
C ILE A 381 -5.22 -19.11 19.31
N ALA A 382 -6.12 -18.39 19.98
CA ALA A 382 -7.22 -19.00 20.73
C ALA A 382 -8.15 -19.82 19.82
N GLY A 383 -8.49 -19.30 18.63
CA GLY A 383 -9.32 -19.99 17.65
C GLY A 383 -8.68 -21.29 17.13
N CYS A 384 -7.37 -21.28 16.85
CA CYS A 384 -6.62 -22.48 16.49
C CYS A 384 -6.61 -23.52 17.63
N VAL A 385 -6.42 -23.09 18.88
CA VAL A 385 -6.46 -23.99 20.05
C VAL A 385 -7.84 -24.61 20.24
N ILE A 386 -8.91 -23.82 20.12
CA ILE A 386 -10.30 -24.32 20.22
C ILE A 386 -10.54 -25.41 19.18
N LEU A 387 -10.16 -25.18 17.92
CA LEU A 387 -10.35 -26.17 16.85
C LEU A 387 -9.51 -27.45 17.03
N LEU A 388 -8.34 -27.36 17.68
CA LEU A 388 -7.46 -28.51 17.93
C LEU A 388 -7.92 -29.37 19.13
N VAL A 389 -8.40 -28.72 20.20
CA VAL A 389 -8.77 -29.40 21.45
C VAL A 389 -10.19 -29.95 21.40
N THR A 390 -11.10 -29.25 20.72
CA THR A 390 -12.52 -29.62 20.70
C THR A 390 -12.75 -30.96 19.99
N GLY A 391 -13.72 -31.72 20.50
CA GLY A 391 -14.22 -32.93 19.86
C GLY A 391 -14.88 -32.65 18.52
N ARG A 392 -15.30 -33.70 17.83
CA ARG A 392 -16.06 -33.61 16.58
C ARG A 392 -17.46 -34.18 16.70
N ALA A 393 -17.99 -34.23 17.92
CA ALA A 393 -19.36 -34.64 18.13
C ALA A 393 -20.31 -33.55 17.56
N PRO A 394 -21.54 -33.91 17.15
CA PRO A 394 -22.52 -32.93 16.69
C PRO A 394 -22.84 -31.83 17.72
N SER A 395 -22.68 -32.11 19.02
CA SER A 395 -22.79 -31.13 20.12
C SER A 395 -21.74 -30.02 20.05
N ASP A 396 -20.58 -30.31 19.47
CA ASP A 396 -19.40 -29.44 19.50
C ASP A 396 -19.38 -28.46 18.31
N ARG A 397 -20.31 -28.61 17.36
CA ARG A 397 -20.39 -27.81 16.13
C ARG A 397 -20.41 -26.31 16.37
N ALA A 398 -21.14 -25.86 17.39
CA ALA A 398 -21.22 -24.44 17.73
C ALA A 398 -19.86 -23.91 18.22
N VAL A 399 -19.15 -24.68 19.05
CA VAL A 399 -17.82 -24.33 19.56
C VAL A 399 -16.79 -24.30 18.43
N LEU A 400 -16.86 -25.25 17.50
CA LEU A 400 -16.00 -25.29 16.31
C LEU A 400 -16.22 -24.08 15.40
N LEU A 401 -17.48 -23.68 15.17
CA LEU A 401 -17.81 -22.48 14.40
C LEU A 401 -17.28 -21.20 15.07
N VAL A 402 -17.45 -21.07 16.39
CA VAL A 402 -16.89 -19.93 17.16
C VAL A 402 -15.37 -19.89 17.05
N GLY A 403 -14.69 -21.04 17.20
CA GLY A 403 -13.24 -21.12 17.02
C GLY A 403 -12.80 -20.67 15.62
N TYR A 404 -13.54 -21.06 14.58
CA TYR A 404 -13.29 -20.64 13.21
C TYR A 404 -13.51 -19.13 12.98
N TYR A 405 -14.56 -18.54 13.57
CA TYR A 405 -14.78 -17.09 13.49
C TYR A 405 -13.76 -16.27 14.27
N ILE A 406 -13.27 -16.78 15.38
CA ILE A 406 -12.19 -16.13 16.14
C ILE A 406 -10.88 -16.09 15.33
N ILE A 407 -10.62 -17.11 14.50
CA ILE A 407 -9.47 -17.10 13.58
C ILE A 407 -9.56 -15.94 12.57
N SER A 408 -10.77 -15.57 12.13
CA SER A 408 -10.98 -14.56 11.09
C SER A 408 -10.56 -13.13 11.47
N VAL A 409 -10.03 -12.93 12.67
CA VAL A 409 -9.41 -11.69 13.15
C VAL A 409 -8.01 -11.45 12.52
N TYR A 410 -7.30 -12.53 12.14
CA TYR A 410 -5.93 -12.45 11.58
C TYR A 410 -5.73 -11.46 10.41
N PRO A 411 -6.70 -11.26 9.48
CA PRO A 411 -6.53 -10.36 8.34
C PRO A 411 -6.33 -8.90 8.77
N GLY A 412 -6.76 -8.52 9.98
CA GLY A 412 -6.51 -7.19 10.53
C GLY A 412 -5.02 -6.89 10.76
N ILE A 413 -4.14 -7.89 10.77
CA ILE A 413 -2.70 -7.73 10.99
C ILE A 413 -2.00 -7.17 9.73
N SER A 414 -2.37 -7.65 8.54
CA SER A 414 -1.73 -7.29 7.27
C SER A 414 -1.67 -5.77 6.99
N PRO A 415 -2.78 -5.00 7.09
CA PRO A 415 -2.75 -3.56 6.81
C PRO A 415 -1.92 -2.76 7.82
N LEU A 416 -1.85 -3.22 9.07
CA LEU A 416 -0.98 -2.61 10.08
C LEU A 416 0.49 -2.82 9.73
N ILE A 417 0.88 -4.01 9.25
CA ILE A 417 2.26 -4.26 8.77
C ILE A 417 2.56 -3.41 7.53
N TYR A 418 1.64 -3.26 6.56
CA TYR A 418 1.85 -2.37 5.41
C TYR A 418 2.12 -0.93 5.85
N SER A 419 1.32 -0.42 6.78
CA SER A 419 1.48 0.92 7.34
C SER A 419 2.79 1.05 8.13
N TRP A 420 3.12 0.06 8.96
CA TRP A 420 4.31 0.07 9.80
C TRP A 420 5.61 0.05 8.97
N SER A 421 5.64 -0.78 7.92
CA SER A 421 6.75 -0.80 6.95
C SER A 421 6.87 0.53 6.18
N GLY A 422 5.73 1.05 5.69
CA GLY A 422 5.69 2.28 4.90
C GLY A 422 6.06 3.55 5.67
N GLN A 423 5.77 3.61 6.96
CA GLN A 423 6.12 4.74 7.84
C GLN A 423 7.57 4.71 8.31
N ASN A 424 8.18 3.51 8.36
CA ASN A 424 9.56 3.33 8.82
C ASN A 424 10.59 3.33 7.67
N THR A 425 10.18 3.64 6.44
CA THR A 425 11.07 3.67 5.27
C THR A 425 10.94 4.99 4.54
N ALA A 426 12.06 5.69 4.33
CA ALA A 426 12.13 6.93 3.56
C ALA A 426 12.83 6.73 2.21
N GLY A 427 12.61 7.65 1.28
CA GLY A 427 13.15 7.61 -0.07
C GLY A 427 12.25 6.83 -1.02
N ASP A 428 11.92 7.41 -2.17
CA ASP A 428 10.89 6.90 -3.08
C ASP A 428 11.26 5.51 -3.63
N THR A 429 12.50 5.37 -4.13
CA THR A 429 13.00 4.08 -4.62
C THR A 429 13.08 3.04 -3.49
N LYS A 430 13.58 3.41 -2.30
CA LYS A 430 13.74 2.48 -1.16
C LYS A 430 12.39 1.97 -0.67
N ARG A 431 11.37 2.84 -0.61
CA ARG A 431 9.99 2.49 -0.21
C ARG A 431 9.34 1.52 -1.18
N LYS A 432 9.50 1.75 -2.50
CA LYS A 432 8.95 0.85 -3.53
C LYS A 432 9.64 -0.51 -3.54
N VAL A 433 10.96 -0.55 -3.36
CA VAL A 433 11.71 -1.82 -3.20
C VAL A 433 11.28 -2.56 -1.92
N THR A 434 11.16 -1.85 -0.80
CA THR A 434 10.72 -2.43 0.49
C THR A 434 9.30 -2.99 0.38
N THR A 435 8.39 -2.26 -0.27
CA THR A 435 7.03 -2.72 -0.55
C THR A 435 7.04 -3.93 -1.48
N GLY A 436 7.90 -3.94 -2.51
CA GLY A 436 8.10 -5.10 -3.37
C GLY A 436 8.55 -6.34 -2.59
N MET A 437 9.57 -6.21 -1.74
CA MET A 437 10.07 -7.28 -0.87
C MET A 437 8.99 -7.80 0.10
N LEU A 438 8.11 -6.91 0.55
CA LEU A 438 6.99 -7.25 1.41
C LEU A 438 5.98 -8.16 0.68
N PHE A 439 5.66 -7.83 -0.58
CA PHE A 439 4.79 -8.68 -1.42
C PHE A 439 5.47 -9.97 -1.90
N VAL A 440 6.80 -9.98 -2.09
CA VAL A 440 7.55 -11.23 -2.30
C VAL A 440 7.29 -12.19 -1.13
N GLY A 441 7.39 -11.71 0.11
CA GLY A 441 7.06 -12.50 1.29
C GLY A 441 5.61 -12.97 1.30
N ALA A 442 4.67 -12.10 0.92
CA ALA A 442 3.26 -12.44 0.85
C ALA A 442 2.95 -13.53 -0.21
N SER A 443 3.53 -13.42 -1.40
CA SER A 443 3.36 -14.41 -2.47
C SER A 443 3.96 -15.77 -2.10
N VAL A 444 5.17 -15.80 -1.55
CA VAL A 444 5.79 -17.04 -1.05
C VAL A 444 4.93 -17.68 0.04
N GLY A 445 4.41 -16.88 0.97
CA GLY A 445 3.54 -17.38 2.03
C GLY A 445 2.24 -18.01 1.49
N ASN A 446 1.59 -17.35 0.52
CA ASN A 446 0.37 -17.89 -0.09
C ASN A 446 0.61 -19.14 -0.96
N ILE A 447 1.83 -19.35 -1.46
CA ILE A 447 2.22 -20.61 -2.14
C ILE A 447 2.39 -21.74 -1.13
N ILE A 448 3.03 -21.47 0.01
CA ILE A 448 3.30 -22.47 1.05
C ILE A 448 2.03 -22.85 1.84
N GLY A 449 1.17 -21.87 2.11
CA GLY A 449 -0.01 -22.02 2.97
C GLY A 449 -0.90 -23.22 2.67
N PRO A 450 -1.44 -23.34 1.44
CA PRO A 450 -2.28 -24.47 1.06
C PRO A 450 -1.57 -25.83 1.14
N GLN A 451 -0.25 -25.88 0.94
CA GLN A 451 0.52 -27.13 0.98
C GLN A 451 0.63 -27.73 2.39
N LEU A 452 0.35 -26.93 3.43
CA LEU A 452 0.35 -27.40 4.81
C LEU A 452 -0.92 -28.18 5.18
N PHE A 453 -1.96 -28.10 4.37
CA PHE A 453 -3.25 -28.76 4.57
C PHE A 453 -3.41 -29.91 3.58
N LYS A 454 -3.64 -31.12 4.08
CA LYS A 454 -3.88 -32.29 3.21
C LYS A 454 -5.33 -32.75 3.31
N PRO A 455 -6.02 -33.03 2.19
CA PRO A 455 -7.36 -33.61 2.21
C PRO A 455 -7.44 -34.96 2.95
N SER A 456 -6.33 -35.71 3.00
CA SER A 456 -6.21 -36.99 3.72
C SER A 456 -6.28 -36.85 5.25
N GLU A 457 -6.08 -35.64 5.78
CA GLU A 457 -6.12 -35.35 7.21
C GLU A 457 -7.53 -34.91 7.67
N LYS A 458 -8.55 -35.09 6.82
CA LYS A 458 -9.95 -34.99 7.24
C LYS A 458 -10.23 -35.96 8.39
N PRO A 459 -11.11 -35.61 9.33
CA PRO A 459 -11.79 -34.32 9.46
C PRO A 459 -10.87 -33.30 10.17
N ARG A 460 -10.04 -33.77 11.12
CA ARG A 460 -8.75 -33.23 11.60
C ARG A 460 -8.24 -31.85 11.16
N TYR A 461 -7.52 -31.88 10.05
CA TYR A 461 -6.56 -30.87 9.59
C TYR A 461 -5.53 -30.45 10.67
N ASP A 462 -5.17 -31.36 11.58
CA ASP A 462 -4.31 -31.08 12.74
C ASP A 462 -2.97 -30.45 12.36
N ARG A 463 -2.34 -30.94 11.29
CA ARG A 463 -1.05 -30.45 10.82
C ARG A 463 -1.12 -28.98 10.40
N GLY A 464 -2.11 -28.62 9.58
CA GLY A 464 -2.32 -27.25 9.13
C GLY A 464 -2.67 -26.30 10.28
N LEU A 465 -3.54 -26.72 11.20
CA LEU A 465 -3.90 -25.91 12.38
C LEU A 465 -2.73 -25.73 13.35
N ARG A 466 -1.92 -26.77 13.59
CA ARG A 466 -0.70 -26.67 14.43
C ARG A 466 0.35 -25.77 13.80
N SER A 467 0.53 -25.84 12.48
CA SER A 467 1.41 -24.93 11.76
C SER A 467 0.92 -23.48 11.86
N ASN A 468 -0.38 -23.22 11.68
CA ASN A 468 -0.95 -21.88 11.83
C ASN A 468 -0.74 -21.34 13.25
N LEU A 469 -1.00 -22.16 14.27
CA LEU A 469 -0.74 -21.81 15.67
C LEU A 469 0.72 -21.42 15.90
N ALA A 470 1.67 -22.24 15.43
CA ALA A 470 3.09 -21.95 15.54
C ALA A 470 3.47 -20.65 14.82
N LEU A 471 2.91 -20.41 13.63
CA LEU A 471 3.16 -19.21 12.84
C LEU A 471 2.61 -17.95 13.51
N PHE A 472 1.44 -17.99 14.15
CA PHE A 472 0.93 -16.85 14.92
C PHE A 472 1.80 -16.53 16.14
N VAL A 473 2.39 -17.55 16.79
CA VAL A 473 3.35 -17.34 17.88
C VAL A 473 4.66 -16.74 17.34
N VAL A 474 5.20 -17.28 16.24
CA VAL A 474 6.38 -16.73 15.57
C VAL A 474 6.14 -15.28 15.14
N LEU A 475 4.95 -14.96 14.63
CA LEU A 475 4.56 -13.60 14.26
C LEU A 475 4.63 -12.66 15.46
N ALA A 476 4.10 -13.07 16.63
CA ALA A 476 4.20 -12.28 17.86
C ALA A 476 5.67 -12.04 18.28
N VAL A 477 6.52 -13.06 18.19
CA VAL A 477 7.97 -12.94 18.45
C VAL A 477 8.63 -11.96 17.48
N LEU A 478 8.32 -12.04 16.18
CA LEU A 478 8.83 -11.13 15.16
C LEU A 478 8.38 -9.68 15.38
N ILE A 479 7.14 -9.47 15.84
CA ILE A 479 6.64 -8.13 16.19
C ILE A 479 7.46 -7.53 17.35
N VAL A 480 7.73 -8.31 18.39
CA VAL A 480 8.59 -7.88 19.52
C VAL A 480 10.01 -7.59 19.04
N ALA A 481 10.59 -8.48 18.23
CA ALA A 481 11.91 -8.27 17.64
C ALA A 481 11.96 -6.98 16.79
N GLY A 482 10.91 -6.70 16.04
CA GLY A 482 10.78 -5.46 15.27
C GLY A 482 10.69 -4.20 16.11
N MET A 483 9.91 -4.23 17.18
CA MET A 483 9.82 -3.14 18.15
C MET A 483 11.19 -2.85 18.78
N LEU A 484 11.91 -3.90 19.20
CA LEU A 484 13.26 -3.77 19.77
C LEU A 484 14.26 -3.22 18.75
N TRP A 485 14.20 -3.67 17.50
CA TRP A 485 15.06 -3.18 16.43
C TRP A 485 14.81 -1.69 16.14
N ILE A 486 13.55 -1.26 16.06
CA ILE A 486 13.17 0.15 15.90
C ILE A 486 13.68 0.98 17.07
N LYS A 487 13.61 0.46 18.31
CA LYS A 487 14.19 1.14 19.48
C LYS A 487 15.70 1.34 19.34
N VAL A 488 16.43 0.33 18.83
CA VAL A 488 17.86 0.44 18.54
C VAL A 488 18.14 1.48 17.46
N LEU A 489 17.35 1.52 16.39
CA LEU A 489 17.48 2.50 15.31
C LEU A 489 17.25 3.93 15.80
N ASN A 490 16.18 4.16 16.58
CA ASN A 490 15.91 5.46 17.20
C ASN A 490 17.05 5.88 18.14
N THR A 491 17.62 4.95 18.92
CA THR A 491 18.78 5.23 19.78
C THR A 491 20.01 5.64 18.97
N ARG A 492 20.26 4.96 17.84
CA ARG A 492 21.39 5.29 16.94
C ARG A 492 21.20 6.65 16.25
N GLN A 493 19.99 6.97 15.83
CA GLN A 493 19.67 8.28 15.24
C GLN A 493 19.83 9.40 16.27
N ALA A 494 19.35 9.23 17.51
CA ALA A 494 19.56 10.18 18.59
C ALA A 494 21.06 10.42 18.86
N ALA A 495 21.89 9.36 18.87
CA ALA A 495 23.33 9.49 19.00
C ALA A 495 23.99 10.26 17.84
N ARG A 496 23.52 10.08 16.61
CA ARG A 496 24.01 10.83 15.45
C ARG A 496 23.64 12.31 15.53
N ARG A 497 22.43 12.63 15.96
CA ARG A 497 21.98 14.02 16.15
C ARG A 497 22.80 14.76 17.20
N ARG A 498 23.13 14.09 18.33
CA ARG A 498 24.08 14.65 19.30
C ARG A 498 25.41 15.00 18.68
N ALA A 499 25.97 14.11 17.86
CA ALA A 499 27.25 14.34 17.21
C ALA A 499 27.22 15.55 16.26
N LEU A 500 26.03 15.92 15.78
CA LEU A 500 25.77 17.07 14.92
C LEU A 500 25.29 18.32 15.70
N GLY A 501 25.27 18.27 17.04
CA GLY A 501 24.84 19.38 17.89
C GLY A 501 23.32 19.65 17.88
N LYS A 502 22.50 18.74 17.33
CA LYS A 502 21.03 18.86 17.28
C LYS A 502 20.37 18.23 18.51
N SER A 503 19.16 18.68 18.87
CA SER A 503 18.37 18.09 19.96
C SER A 503 18.13 16.59 19.77
N GLU A 504 18.30 15.81 20.85
CA GLU A 504 18.15 14.35 20.89
C GLU A 504 16.71 13.87 20.68
N VAL A 505 15.73 14.64 21.17
CA VAL A 505 14.33 14.26 21.16
C VAL A 505 13.62 15.03 20.04
N ILE A 506 13.38 14.35 18.92
CA ILE A 506 12.50 14.88 17.89
C ILE A 506 11.05 14.55 18.29
N ARG A 507 10.21 15.58 18.37
CA ARG A 507 8.78 15.40 18.58
C ARG A 507 8.15 14.94 17.26
N ASP A 508 7.63 13.71 17.20
CA ASP A 508 6.98 13.18 15.99
C ASP A 508 5.61 13.85 15.76
N LEU A 509 5.61 14.96 15.03
CA LEU A 509 4.41 15.69 14.66
C LEU A 509 3.57 14.96 13.59
N SER A 510 4.13 13.98 12.89
CA SER A 510 3.42 13.23 11.84
C SER A 510 2.36 12.26 12.39
N MET A 511 2.42 11.98 13.71
CA MET A 511 1.58 11.03 14.42
C MET A 511 0.65 11.66 15.48
N MET A 512 0.79 12.95 15.81
CA MET A 512 0.01 13.63 16.87
C MET A 512 -1.42 13.97 16.47
N ASP A 513 -2.33 13.98 17.46
CA ASP A 513 -3.74 14.34 17.30
C ASP A 513 -4.01 15.82 17.58
N ARG A 514 -5.00 16.37 16.87
CA ARG A 514 -5.59 17.67 17.19
C ARG A 514 -6.44 17.54 18.44
N LYS A 515 -6.04 18.19 19.54
CA LYS A 515 -7.00 18.51 20.60
C LYS A 515 -7.68 19.84 20.23
N ARG A 516 -9.00 19.78 20.16
CA ARG A 516 -9.89 20.93 19.93
C ARG A 516 -9.70 21.93 21.07
N GLY A 517 -8.85 22.94 20.90
CA GLY A 517 -8.62 23.97 21.91
C GLY A 517 -7.32 24.78 21.82
N ASP A 518 -6.27 24.27 21.17
CA ASP A 518 -4.95 24.93 21.14
C ASP A 518 -4.63 25.48 19.73
N ASN A 519 -5.19 26.66 19.41
CA ASN A 519 -4.96 27.31 18.11
C ASN A 519 -3.48 27.68 17.86
N GLU A 520 -2.70 27.94 18.91
CA GLU A 520 -1.30 28.36 18.83
C GLU A 520 -0.38 27.17 18.50
N TYR A 521 -0.61 26.02 19.13
CA TYR A 521 0.09 24.76 18.80
C TYR A 521 -0.36 24.19 17.43
N ASP A 522 -1.59 24.47 17.01
CA ASP A 522 -2.12 24.05 15.70
C ASP A 522 -1.45 24.79 14.53
N GLU A 523 -1.01 26.04 14.72
CA GLU A 523 -0.24 26.81 13.73
C GLU A 523 1.24 26.39 13.70
N GLU A 524 1.90 26.19 14.85
CA GLU A 524 3.30 25.73 14.90
C GLU A 524 3.52 24.35 14.24
N ILE A 525 2.57 23.41 14.39
CA ILE A 525 2.68 22.06 13.82
C ILE A 525 2.57 22.06 12.29
N LEU A 526 1.84 23.03 11.72
CA LEU A 526 1.53 23.10 10.30
C LEU A 526 2.45 24.08 9.55
N ASN A 527 3.16 24.97 10.26
CA ASN A 527 3.86 26.13 9.69
C ASN A 527 5.35 26.20 10.06
N MET A 528 6.06 25.08 10.19
CA MET A 528 7.52 25.12 10.48
C MET A 528 8.31 25.82 9.37
N GLY A 529 8.53 27.13 9.56
CA GLY A 529 9.41 27.98 8.77
C GLY A 529 10.70 28.39 9.47
N ASP A 530 10.84 28.21 10.79
CA ASP A 530 11.87 28.94 11.56
C ASP A 530 13.03 28.11 12.19
N ASP A 531 12.98 26.77 12.22
CA ASP A 531 13.94 25.96 13.00
C ASP A 531 14.87 25.02 12.20
N ASN A 532 15.01 25.15 10.87
CA ASN A 532 15.73 24.19 9.99
C ASN A 532 15.26 22.73 10.12
N VAL A 533 14.12 22.47 10.77
CA VAL A 533 13.50 21.14 10.90
C VAL A 533 12.70 20.89 9.63
N GLY A 534 13.24 20.05 8.75
CA GLY A 534 12.56 19.64 7.52
C GLY A 534 13.08 20.23 6.22
N ASP A 535 14.29 20.79 6.20
CA ASP A 535 14.96 21.21 4.97
C ASP A 535 15.10 20.05 3.97
N LYS A 536 15.27 18.83 4.48
CA LYS A 536 15.36 17.60 3.67
C LYS A 536 14.03 16.88 3.48
N ALA A 537 12.90 17.47 3.90
CA ALA A 537 11.59 16.80 3.85
C ALA A 537 11.16 16.36 2.46
N PHE A 538 11.53 17.20 1.49
CA PHE A 538 11.21 17.04 0.08
C PHE A 538 12.37 16.41 -0.71
N GLU A 539 13.57 16.36 -0.12
CA GLU A 539 14.70 15.66 -0.71
C GLU A 539 14.43 14.16 -0.66
N ASP A 540 14.65 13.48 -1.78
CA ASP A 540 14.54 12.03 -1.89
C ASP A 540 15.81 11.38 -1.31
N VAL A 541 15.94 11.46 0.01
CA VAL A 541 16.99 10.85 0.85
C VAL A 541 16.42 9.65 1.62
N THR A 542 17.25 8.64 1.86
CA THR A 542 16.83 7.42 2.57
C THR A 542 16.71 7.64 4.08
N ASP A 543 16.01 6.75 4.78
CA ASP A 543 15.83 6.87 6.25
C ASP A 543 17.15 6.77 7.03
N LEU A 544 18.17 6.12 6.48
CA LEU A 544 19.50 6.07 7.09
C LEU A 544 20.33 7.33 6.83
N GLN A 545 19.98 8.13 5.82
CA GLN A 545 20.68 9.37 5.46
C GLN A 545 19.97 10.62 5.99
N ASN A 546 18.65 10.55 6.18
CA ASN A 546 17.85 11.62 6.76
C ASN A 546 17.97 11.63 8.29
N GLU A 547 18.63 12.65 8.82
CA GLU A 547 18.84 12.86 10.26
C GLU A 547 17.58 13.31 11.01
N ASP A 548 16.59 13.83 10.28
CA ASP A 548 15.31 14.29 10.81
C ASP A 548 14.22 13.21 10.72
N PHE A 549 14.56 12.02 10.21
CA PHE A 549 13.64 10.89 10.12
C PHE A 549 13.47 10.17 11.46
N ILE A 550 12.22 10.01 11.89
CA ILE A 550 11.84 9.28 13.10
C ILE A 550 11.23 7.93 12.75
N TYR A 551 11.67 6.87 13.42
CA TYR A 551 11.07 5.54 13.32
C TYR A 551 9.89 5.40 14.29
N VAL A 552 8.77 4.85 13.79
CA VAL A 552 7.47 4.75 14.49
C VAL A 552 7.26 3.34 15.04
N TYR A 553 6.76 3.23 16.28
CA TYR A 553 6.55 1.98 17.02
C TYR A 553 5.24 1.24 16.70
#